data_AF-A0A960WGN2-F1
#
_entry.id   AF-A0A960WGN2-F1
#
_cell.length_a   1.000
_cell.length_b   1.000
_cell.length_c   1.000
_cell.angle_alpha   90.00
_cell.angle_beta   90.00
_cell.angle_gamma   90.00
#
_symmetry.space_group_name_H-M   'P 1'
#
loop_
_entity.id
_entity.type
_entity.pdbx_description
1 polymer ?
#
loop_
_entity_poly.entity_id
_entity_poly.type
_entity_poly.pdbx_seq_one_letter_code
_entity_poly.pdbx_strand_id
1 'polypeptide(L)'
;MIFNWRKTTAILIIPLVWVIYCRAKEPQQRTDLSTPLVVLDPGHGGRDVMPNSVYGDKYDVTSHRYLDHFREGANKKGIWENEAMYEISSRVSEILSFTLDASKHDEFKRIISQFGKIDGNVKPIRSALSRENSYFTQYEKIKDDINAPYRLYDYPDIKTGEIRKGTISRINDMSPDLVVTVHLTNAGSPKYGGLASVVTPSFTTYNLAREYISASKSRRRSIRRNFLNGPYKLWFLSAYGYDRFQSFLCDSWIYFTGNWSRPDGLSLKDDKFRGYRHQLVSWSYSEEPGWEKLARTNPKGTAFASHLRDFRPIGKFWEREQDQPEQWRREGGREGSGGDNFYASQEILRFIRKGFHVTANTSQEKLPKLMPPYLSTWAVPTYVNAVAAYLEIAHLNSSPDYERMKDERETYAISIAAGIYSLFYSLQDTEKKGFTDFPAGQKLDLERYKNYKGKNYFLESKSLLPGN
;
A
#
# COMPACT_ATOMS: atom_id res chain seq x y z
N MET A 1 -67.87 -40.31 3.12
CA MET A 1 -67.72 -40.17 1.65
C MET A 1 -66.34 -39.61 1.38
N ILE A 2 -65.57 -40.39 0.63
CA ILE A 2 -64.29 -40.00 0.01
C ILE A 2 -64.61 -39.02 -1.11
N PHE A 3 -63.95 -37.86 -1.19
CA PHE A 3 -63.58 -37.27 -2.47
C PHE A 3 -62.36 -36.36 -2.30
N ASN A 4 -61.51 -36.46 -3.30
CA ASN A 4 -60.11 -36.09 -3.40
C ASN A 4 -60.01 -35.23 -4.68
N TRP A 5 -59.14 -34.20 -4.71
CA TRP A 5 -58.16 -33.90 -5.77
C TRP A 5 -57.77 -32.41 -5.92
N ARG A 6 -56.50 -32.17 -5.62
CA ARG A 6 -55.45 -31.48 -6.41
C ARG A 6 -55.43 -29.96 -6.65
N LYS A 7 -54.17 -29.48 -6.58
CA LYS A 7 -53.43 -28.43 -7.31
C LYS A 7 -52.91 -27.38 -6.30
N THR A 8 -51.64 -26.99 -6.22
CA THR A 8 -50.53 -26.98 -7.17
C THR A 8 -49.26 -26.70 -6.35
N THR A 9 -48.26 -27.58 -6.36
CA THR A 9 -46.97 -27.31 -5.71
C THR A 9 -46.07 -26.59 -6.71
N ALA A 10 -45.91 -25.28 -6.53
CA ALA A 10 -44.90 -24.51 -7.25
C ALA A 10 -43.51 -24.94 -6.75
N ILE A 11 -42.71 -25.51 -7.65
CA ILE A 11 -41.30 -25.79 -7.43
C ILE A 11 -40.58 -24.44 -7.49
N LEU A 12 -40.19 -23.93 -6.31
CA LEU A 12 -39.31 -22.78 -6.17
C LEU A 12 -37.89 -23.24 -6.50
N ILE A 13 -37.44 -22.96 -7.73
CA ILE A 13 -36.03 -23.09 -8.10
C ILE A 13 -35.31 -21.90 -7.48
N ILE A 14 -34.68 -22.11 -6.32
CA ILE A 14 -33.73 -21.17 -5.74
C ILE A 14 -32.42 -21.32 -6.52
N PRO A 15 -31.84 -20.26 -7.10
CA PRO A 15 -30.50 -20.35 -7.68
C PRO A 15 -29.51 -20.56 -6.54
N LEU A 16 -28.89 -21.73 -6.52
CA LEU A 16 -27.82 -22.09 -5.61
C LEU A 16 -26.58 -21.24 -5.97
N VAL A 17 -26.45 -20.06 -5.37
CA VAL A 17 -25.19 -19.30 -5.40
C VAL A 17 -24.20 -20.06 -4.53
N TRP A 18 -23.28 -20.78 -5.19
CA TRP A 18 -22.11 -21.39 -4.56
C TRP A 18 -21.20 -20.26 -4.04
N VAL A 19 -21.38 -19.86 -2.79
CA VAL A 19 -20.38 -19.09 -2.05
C VAL A 19 -19.33 -20.09 -1.59
N ILE A 20 -18.26 -20.25 -2.38
CA ILE A 20 -17.05 -20.93 -1.92
C ILE A 20 -16.47 -20.06 -0.81
N TYR A 21 -16.64 -20.51 0.42
CA TYR A 21 -16.02 -19.91 1.60
C TYR A 21 -14.53 -20.25 1.57
N CYS A 22 -13.73 -19.47 0.85
CA CYS A 22 -12.29 -19.47 1.03
C CYS A 22 -12.01 -18.95 2.45
N ARG A 23 -11.90 -19.86 3.42
CA ARG A 23 -11.31 -19.57 4.72
C ARG A 23 -9.88 -19.13 4.43
N ALA A 24 -9.63 -17.82 4.47
CA ALA A 24 -8.28 -17.32 4.57
C ALA A 24 -7.66 -17.99 5.79
N LYS A 25 -6.63 -18.83 5.59
CA LYS A 25 -5.84 -19.32 6.72
C LYS A 25 -5.20 -18.11 7.37
N GLU A 26 -5.18 -18.07 8.70
CA GLU A 26 -4.33 -17.12 9.42
C GLU A 26 -2.93 -17.13 8.81
N PRO A 27 -2.27 -15.97 8.65
CA PRO A 27 -0.98 -15.92 7.99
C PRO A 27 0.03 -16.77 8.74
N GLN A 28 0.29 -17.97 8.24
CA GLN A 28 1.32 -18.84 8.80
C GLN A 28 2.69 -18.22 8.56
N GLN A 29 3.49 -18.20 9.62
CA GLN A 29 4.86 -17.73 9.61
C GLN A 29 5.64 -18.34 8.42
N ARG A 30 6.37 -17.49 7.67
CA ARG A 30 7.17 -17.93 6.53
C ARG A 30 8.27 -18.89 7.00
N THR A 31 8.12 -20.19 6.70
CA THR A 31 9.10 -21.25 6.99
C THR A 31 10.03 -21.54 5.82
N ASP A 32 9.60 -21.28 4.59
CA ASP A 32 10.41 -21.38 3.38
C ASP A 32 10.84 -19.97 2.90
N LEU A 33 12.15 -19.73 2.92
CA LEU A 33 12.77 -18.48 2.47
C LEU A 33 13.16 -18.52 0.97
N SER A 34 13.10 -19.68 0.32
CA SER A 34 13.46 -19.86 -1.08
C SER A 34 12.35 -19.42 -2.03
N THR A 35 11.09 -19.71 -1.69
CA THR A 35 9.93 -19.23 -2.47
C THR A 35 9.60 -17.78 -2.11
N PRO A 36 9.47 -16.86 -3.08
CA PRO A 36 9.07 -15.50 -2.81
C PRO A 36 7.65 -15.41 -2.25
N LEU A 37 7.44 -14.48 -1.32
CA LEU A 37 6.13 -14.16 -0.75
C LEU A 37 5.70 -12.76 -1.17
N VAL A 38 4.52 -12.68 -1.79
CA VAL A 38 3.81 -11.42 -2.01
C VAL A 38 2.63 -11.29 -1.06
N VAL A 39 2.44 -10.12 -0.47
CA VAL A 39 1.21 -9.78 0.24
C VAL A 39 0.41 -8.81 -0.59
N LEU A 40 -0.83 -9.17 -0.88
CA LEU A 40 -1.81 -8.35 -1.58
C LEU A 40 -2.60 -7.61 -0.50
N ASP A 41 -2.56 -6.28 -0.54
CA ASP A 41 -3.17 -5.39 0.44
C ASP A 41 -4.33 -4.63 -0.22
N PRO A 42 -5.56 -5.15 -0.15
CA PRO A 42 -6.69 -4.51 -0.78
C PRO A 42 -7.12 -3.31 0.07
N GLY A 43 -7.11 -2.12 -0.53
CA GLY A 43 -7.37 -0.86 0.14
C GLY A 43 -8.64 -0.86 0.99
N HIS A 44 -8.57 -0.16 2.12
CA HIS A 44 -9.69 0.05 3.06
C HIS A 44 -10.30 -1.26 3.58
N GLY A 45 -11.57 -1.24 4.00
CA GLY A 45 -12.27 -2.43 4.50
C GLY A 45 -13.42 -2.10 5.43
N GLY A 46 -13.24 -1.05 6.24
CA GLY A 46 -14.19 -0.58 7.25
C GLY A 46 -15.09 0.57 6.76
N ARG A 47 -15.54 1.39 7.73
CA ARG A 47 -16.52 2.47 7.56
C ARG A 47 -16.15 3.71 8.36
N ASP A 48 -16.46 4.89 7.83
CA ASP A 48 -16.36 6.13 8.60
C ASP A 48 -17.58 6.28 9.50
N VAL A 49 -17.44 5.97 10.78
CA VAL A 49 -18.53 5.94 11.76
C VAL A 49 -18.16 6.71 13.02
N MET A 50 -19.13 7.44 13.57
CA MET A 50 -18.97 8.19 14.80
C MET A 50 -19.32 7.34 16.05
N PRO A 51 -18.68 7.60 17.20
CA PRO A 51 -17.67 8.63 17.42
C PRO A 51 -16.25 8.16 17.03
N ASN A 52 -15.45 9.09 16.49
CA ASN A 52 -14.04 8.83 16.14
C ASN A 52 -13.18 8.38 17.33
N SER A 53 -13.59 8.70 18.56
CA SER A 53 -12.92 8.23 19.78
C SER A 53 -12.96 6.71 19.95
N VAL A 54 -13.86 6.03 19.24
CA VAL A 54 -14.02 4.56 19.27
C VAL A 54 -13.65 3.96 17.91
N TYR A 55 -14.21 4.51 16.83
CA TYR A 55 -14.10 3.91 15.50
C TYR A 55 -13.04 4.56 14.60
N GLY A 56 -12.23 5.49 15.12
CA GLY A 56 -11.19 6.17 14.36
C GLY A 56 -10.02 5.27 13.93
N ASP A 57 -9.01 5.89 13.34
CA ASP A 57 -7.73 5.26 12.96
C ASP A 57 -6.55 6.04 13.55
N LYS A 58 -5.35 5.45 13.54
CA LYS A 58 -4.13 5.98 14.18
C LYS A 58 -4.33 6.20 15.68
N TYR A 59 -4.48 5.10 16.42
CA TYR A 59 -4.51 5.18 17.89
C TYR A 59 -3.14 5.60 18.42
N ASP A 60 -3.08 6.78 19.02
CA ASP A 60 -1.86 7.30 19.63
C ASP A 60 -1.83 6.97 21.12
N VAL A 61 -0.91 6.08 21.50
CA VAL A 61 -0.69 5.65 22.88
C VAL A 61 -0.20 6.79 23.79
N THR A 62 0.32 7.89 23.24
CA THR A 62 0.77 9.04 24.03
C THR A 62 -0.39 9.96 24.44
N SER A 63 -1.49 9.98 23.70
CA SER A 63 -2.71 10.74 24.05
C SER A 63 -3.91 9.87 24.41
N HIS A 64 -3.80 8.55 24.21
CA HIS A 64 -4.87 7.55 24.35
C HIS A 64 -6.09 7.85 23.46
N ARG A 65 -5.86 8.32 22.23
CA ARG A 65 -6.92 8.74 21.31
C ARG A 65 -6.58 8.33 19.88
N TYR A 66 -7.62 8.12 19.08
CA TYR A 66 -7.47 8.08 17.61
C TYR A 66 -7.22 9.50 17.07
N LEU A 67 -6.21 9.64 16.21
CA LEU A 67 -5.78 10.92 15.63
C LEU A 67 -6.39 11.20 14.24
N ASP A 68 -7.17 10.28 13.70
CA ASP A 68 -7.89 10.44 12.44
C ASP A 68 -9.24 9.72 12.50
N HIS A 69 -10.16 10.12 11.64
CA HIS A 69 -11.33 9.32 11.31
C HIS A 69 -10.90 8.11 10.47
N PHE A 70 -11.69 7.05 10.47
CA PHE A 70 -11.44 5.92 9.61
C PHE A 70 -11.79 6.29 8.17
N ARG A 71 -10.91 5.95 7.21
CA ARG A 71 -11.15 6.22 5.80
C ARG A 71 -11.75 4.99 5.14
N GLU A 72 -13.02 5.06 4.77
CA GLU A 72 -13.74 3.94 4.16
C GLU A 72 -13.42 3.69 2.68
N GLY A 73 -12.78 4.66 2.02
CA GLY A 73 -12.45 4.61 0.59
C GLY A 73 -13.49 5.30 -0.29
N ALA A 74 -13.21 5.38 -1.58
CA ALA A 74 -14.09 5.98 -2.57
C ALA A 74 -15.30 5.09 -2.86
N ASN A 75 -16.41 5.73 -3.20
CA ASN A 75 -17.60 5.06 -3.72
C ASN A 75 -18.21 5.83 -4.88
N LYS A 76 -18.86 5.12 -5.80
CA LYS A 76 -19.70 5.71 -6.84
C LYS A 76 -20.66 4.68 -7.41
N LYS A 77 -21.97 5.02 -7.45
CA LYS A 77 -23.02 4.24 -8.13
C LYS A 77 -22.97 2.73 -7.83
N GLY A 78 -22.76 2.36 -6.57
CA GLY A 78 -22.71 0.96 -6.12
C GLY A 78 -21.36 0.27 -6.25
N ILE A 79 -20.34 0.92 -6.81
CA ILE A 79 -18.95 0.45 -6.73
C ILE A 79 -18.33 1.05 -5.46
N TRP A 80 -17.91 0.18 -4.55
CA TRP A 80 -17.17 0.52 -3.34
C TRP A 80 -15.71 0.09 -3.50
N GLU A 81 -14.77 0.99 -3.21
CA GLU A 81 -13.34 0.71 -3.27
C GLU A 81 -12.97 -0.54 -2.46
N ASN A 82 -13.38 -0.59 -1.20
CA ASN A 82 -13.04 -1.70 -0.30
C ASN A 82 -13.49 -3.08 -0.81
N GLU A 83 -14.62 -3.18 -1.50
CA GLU A 83 -15.12 -4.43 -2.07
C GLU A 83 -14.40 -4.76 -3.39
N ALA A 84 -14.32 -3.80 -4.30
CA ALA A 84 -13.69 -4.00 -5.60
C ALA A 84 -12.21 -4.36 -5.47
N MET A 85 -11.47 -3.70 -4.57
CA MET A 85 -10.06 -4.00 -4.35
C MET A 85 -9.87 -5.39 -3.74
N TYR A 86 -10.76 -5.80 -2.82
CA TYR A 86 -10.73 -7.14 -2.23
C TYR A 86 -10.99 -8.23 -3.27
N GLU A 87 -11.99 -8.05 -4.14
CA GLU A 87 -12.30 -8.99 -5.22
C GLU A 87 -11.11 -9.15 -6.17
N ILE A 88 -10.56 -8.03 -6.67
CA ILE A 88 -9.39 -8.04 -7.56
C ILE A 88 -8.20 -8.73 -6.87
N SER A 89 -7.88 -8.35 -5.63
CA SER A 89 -6.74 -8.91 -4.91
C SER A 89 -6.91 -10.40 -4.59
N SER A 90 -8.13 -10.83 -4.26
CA SER A 90 -8.44 -12.26 -4.03
C SER A 90 -8.22 -13.06 -5.31
N ARG A 91 -8.65 -12.51 -6.45
CA ARG A 91 -8.46 -13.14 -7.75
C ARG A 91 -7.00 -13.18 -8.18
N VAL A 92 -6.22 -12.13 -7.90
CA VAL A 92 -4.75 -12.14 -8.09
C VAL A 92 -4.12 -13.27 -7.25
N SER A 93 -4.51 -13.42 -5.99
CA SER A 93 -4.01 -14.48 -5.11
C SER A 93 -4.30 -15.88 -5.68
N GLU A 94 -5.51 -16.09 -6.19
CA GLU A 94 -5.94 -17.32 -6.84
C GLU A 94 -5.08 -17.64 -8.08
N ILE A 95 -4.89 -16.67 -8.98
CA ILE A 95 -4.07 -16.86 -10.19
C ILE A 95 -2.62 -17.19 -9.81
N LEU A 96 -2.05 -16.49 -8.82
CA LEU A 96 -0.70 -16.78 -8.34
C LEU A 96 -0.60 -18.16 -7.68
N SER A 97 -1.67 -18.67 -7.07
CA SER A 97 -1.69 -20.03 -6.49
C SER A 97 -1.47 -21.11 -7.54
N PHE A 98 -1.80 -20.86 -8.81
CA PHE A 98 -1.54 -21.80 -9.91
C PHE A 98 -0.05 -22.04 -10.12
N THR A 99 0.83 -21.14 -9.67
CA THR A 99 2.28 -21.36 -9.73
C THR A 99 2.76 -22.43 -8.76
N LEU A 100 1.98 -22.73 -7.71
CA LEU A 100 2.30 -23.71 -6.67
C LEU A 100 1.80 -25.13 -7.01
N ASP A 101 0.85 -25.25 -7.93
CA ASP A 101 0.25 -26.51 -8.34
C ASP A 101 0.67 -26.85 -9.78
N ALA A 102 1.49 -27.88 -9.94
CA ALA A 102 1.97 -28.32 -11.25
C ALA A 102 0.84 -28.64 -12.23
N SER A 103 -0.33 -29.11 -11.75
CA SER A 103 -1.50 -29.40 -12.59
C SER A 103 -2.13 -28.14 -13.18
N LYS A 104 -1.84 -26.97 -12.60
CA LYS A 104 -2.34 -25.65 -13.02
C LYS A 104 -1.33 -24.83 -13.80
N HIS A 105 -0.11 -25.33 -14.02
CA HIS A 105 0.94 -24.59 -14.72
C HIS A 105 0.57 -24.22 -16.16
N ASP A 106 -0.11 -25.10 -16.90
CA ASP A 106 -0.53 -24.80 -18.27
C ASP A 106 -1.64 -23.74 -18.31
N GLU A 107 -2.55 -23.77 -17.33
CA GLU A 107 -3.56 -22.73 -17.15
C GLU A 107 -2.89 -21.38 -16.84
N PHE A 108 -1.92 -21.36 -15.94
CA PHE A 108 -1.13 -20.17 -15.64
C PHE A 108 -0.38 -19.64 -16.87
N LYS A 109 0.34 -20.50 -17.60
CA LYS A 109 1.05 -20.12 -18.83
C LYS A 109 0.11 -19.49 -19.85
N ARG A 110 -1.08 -20.05 -20.05
CA ARG A 110 -2.10 -19.52 -20.97
C ARG A 110 -2.61 -18.15 -20.56
N ILE A 111 -2.76 -17.90 -19.26
CA ILE A 111 -3.15 -16.59 -18.74
C ILE A 111 -2.02 -15.57 -19.01
N ILE A 112 -0.79 -15.90 -18.62
CA ILE A 112 0.35 -15.00 -18.71
C ILE A 112 0.83 -14.76 -20.16
N SER A 113 0.61 -15.71 -21.08
CA SER A 113 1.05 -15.61 -22.48
C SER A 113 0.46 -14.42 -23.25
N GLN A 114 -0.63 -13.82 -22.74
CA GLN A 114 -1.20 -12.60 -23.28
C GLN A 114 -0.29 -11.37 -23.06
N PHE A 115 0.58 -11.42 -22.06
CA PHE A 115 1.41 -10.30 -21.63
C PHE A 115 2.89 -10.46 -21.99
N GLY A 116 3.35 -11.68 -22.23
CA GLY A 116 4.74 -11.98 -22.54
C GLY A 116 4.98 -13.49 -22.44
N LYS A 117 6.24 -13.92 -22.52
CA LYS A 117 6.62 -15.33 -22.42
C LYS A 117 7.37 -15.61 -21.13
N ILE A 118 7.01 -16.71 -20.48
CA ILE A 118 7.76 -17.27 -19.37
C ILE A 118 8.99 -17.99 -19.96
N ASP A 119 10.17 -17.67 -19.43
CA ASP A 119 11.39 -18.40 -19.76
C ASP A 119 11.48 -19.68 -18.92
N GLY A 120 11.43 -20.84 -19.58
CA GLY A 120 11.45 -22.15 -18.95
C GLY A 120 10.16 -22.52 -18.20
N ASN A 121 10.31 -23.09 -17.00
CA ASN A 121 9.20 -23.61 -16.18
C ASN A 121 8.56 -22.50 -15.34
N VAL A 122 7.28 -22.68 -15.02
CA VAL A 122 6.58 -21.81 -14.05
C VAL A 122 7.25 -21.95 -12.70
N LYS A 123 7.66 -20.81 -12.14
CA LYS A 123 8.32 -20.76 -10.82
C LYS A 123 7.30 -20.36 -9.74
N PRO A 124 7.38 -20.96 -8.54
CA PRO A 124 6.39 -20.77 -7.50
C PRO A 124 6.41 -19.35 -6.92
N ILE A 125 5.24 -18.81 -6.60
CA ILE A 125 5.06 -17.56 -5.83
C ILE A 125 4.01 -17.85 -4.77
N ARG A 126 4.35 -17.59 -3.51
CA ARG A 126 3.36 -17.60 -2.43
C ARG A 126 2.66 -16.25 -2.37
N SER A 127 1.35 -16.26 -2.18
CA SER A 127 0.56 -15.05 -1.97
C SER A 127 -0.24 -15.13 -0.67
N ALA A 128 -0.51 -13.97 -0.06
CA ALA A 128 -1.40 -13.81 1.08
C ALA A 128 -2.18 -12.48 0.94
N LEU A 129 -3.36 -12.40 1.57
CA LEU A 129 -4.15 -11.16 1.67
C LEU A 129 -3.90 -10.50 3.03
N SER A 130 -3.84 -9.17 3.07
CA SER A 130 -3.67 -8.40 4.33
C SER A 130 -4.91 -8.41 5.25
N ARG A 131 -6.07 -8.78 4.69
CA ARG A 131 -7.36 -8.92 5.35
C ARG A 131 -8.21 -10.01 4.69
N GLU A 132 -9.15 -10.55 5.46
CA GLU A 132 -9.99 -11.67 5.01
C GLU A 132 -11.19 -11.28 4.15
N ASN A 133 -11.81 -10.11 4.36
CA ASN A 133 -12.95 -9.63 3.56
C ASN A 133 -13.26 -8.14 3.84
N SER A 134 -14.42 -7.64 3.42
CA SER A 134 -14.94 -6.29 3.69
C SER A 134 -15.93 -6.25 4.86
N TYR A 135 -16.22 -5.05 5.37
CA TYR A 135 -17.23 -4.81 6.41
C TYR A 135 -18.58 -5.49 6.12
N PHE A 136 -19.05 -5.44 4.88
CA PHE A 136 -20.39 -5.92 4.52
C PHE A 136 -20.57 -7.43 4.75
N THR A 137 -19.53 -8.20 4.47
CA THR A 137 -19.56 -9.66 4.56
C THR A 137 -19.19 -10.17 5.95
N GLN A 138 -18.53 -9.34 6.76
CA GLN A 138 -18.08 -9.71 8.11
C GLN A 138 -18.88 -9.05 9.24
N TYR A 139 -19.86 -8.19 8.95
CA TYR A 139 -20.51 -7.32 9.93
C TYR A 139 -20.85 -8.00 11.26
N GLU A 140 -21.52 -9.17 11.22
CA GLU A 140 -21.91 -9.89 12.44
C GLU A 140 -20.73 -10.27 13.35
N LYS A 141 -19.57 -10.57 12.78
CA LYS A 141 -18.36 -10.92 13.52
C LYS A 141 -17.67 -9.70 14.14
N ILE A 142 -17.87 -8.52 13.56
CA ILE A 142 -17.12 -7.29 13.87
C ILE A 142 -18.00 -6.14 14.35
N LYS A 143 -19.29 -6.39 14.62
CA LYS A 143 -20.28 -5.34 14.94
C LYS A 143 -19.91 -4.46 16.14
N ASP A 144 -19.12 -4.98 17.07
CA ASP A 144 -18.65 -4.24 18.25
C ASP A 144 -17.58 -3.20 17.88
N ASP A 145 -16.80 -3.47 16.82
CA ASP A 145 -15.81 -2.56 16.26
C ASP A 145 -15.58 -2.89 14.78
N ILE A 146 -16.37 -2.26 13.93
CA ILE A 146 -16.42 -2.52 12.48
C ILE A 146 -15.11 -2.19 11.76
N ASN A 147 -14.22 -1.43 12.41
CA ASN A 147 -12.96 -0.99 11.82
C ASN A 147 -11.77 -1.80 12.33
N ALA A 148 -11.90 -2.55 13.42
CA ALA A 148 -10.85 -3.39 14.02
C ALA A 148 -10.00 -4.18 13.00
N PRO A 149 -10.57 -5.04 12.14
CA PRO A 149 -9.75 -5.81 11.20
C PRO A 149 -9.11 -4.97 10.09
N TYR A 150 -9.54 -3.72 9.91
CA TYR A 150 -9.18 -2.88 8.76
C TYR A 150 -8.33 -1.66 9.12
N ARG A 151 -8.11 -1.38 10.41
CA ARG A 151 -7.24 -0.28 10.84
C ARG A 151 -5.83 -0.50 10.32
N LEU A 152 -5.26 0.56 9.78
CA LEU A 152 -3.92 0.54 9.18
C LEU A 152 -2.84 0.36 10.25
N TYR A 153 -3.06 0.99 11.40
CA TYR A 153 -2.18 1.02 12.58
C TYR A 153 -2.72 0.13 13.70
N ASP A 154 -1.86 -0.15 14.67
CA ASP A 154 -2.24 -0.89 15.87
C ASP A 154 -3.27 -0.13 16.70
N TYR A 155 -4.11 -0.86 17.41
CA TYR A 155 -5.28 -0.31 18.08
C TYR A 155 -5.64 -1.10 19.34
N PRO A 156 -6.24 -0.48 20.37
CA PRO A 156 -6.74 -1.19 21.52
C PRO A 156 -8.00 -1.96 21.17
N ASP A 157 -8.04 -3.24 21.53
CA ASP A 157 -9.24 -4.05 21.50
C ASP A 157 -10.31 -3.43 22.42
N ILE A 158 -11.52 -3.21 21.88
CA ILE A 158 -12.57 -2.48 22.62
C ILE A 158 -13.03 -3.21 23.90
N LYS A 159 -12.85 -4.54 23.99
CA LYS A 159 -13.30 -5.35 25.12
C LYS A 159 -12.22 -5.49 26.19
N THR A 160 -10.98 -5.66 25.76
CA THR A 160 -9.85 -6.01 26.65
C THR A 160 -8.88 -4.85 26.89
N GLY A 161 -8.87 -3.85 26.00
CA GLY A 161 -7.87 -2.77 26.00
C GLY A 161 -6.49 -3.19 25.50
N GLU A 162 -6.27 -4.47 25.20
CA GLU A 162 -5.00 -4.97 24.68
C GLU A 162 -4.73 -4.40 23.28
N ILE A 163 -3.48 -4.03 23.01
CA ILE A 163 -3.09 -3.56 21.69
C ILE A 163 -3.10 -4.75 20.70
N ARG A 164 -3.91 -4.61 19.65
CA ARG A 164 -4.02 -5.52 18.52
C ARG A 164 -3.26 -4.98 17.32
N LYS A 165 -2.74 -5.90 16.52
CA LYS A 165 -1.98 -5.59 15.30
C LYS A 165 -2.91 -5.05 14.20
N GLY A 166 -2.60 -3.85 13.72
CA GLY A 166 -3.17 -3.27 12.50
C GLY A 166 -2.60 -3.91 11.23
N THR A 167 -3.07 -3.45 10.08
CA THR A 167 -2.69 -3.97 8.76
C THR A 167 -1.17 -3.98 8.56
N ILE A 168 -0.46 -2.88 8.83
CA ILE A 168 1.00 -2.81 8.62
C ILE A 168 1.74 -3.85 9.46
N SER A 169 1.37 -3.97 10.74
CA SER A 169 1.99 -4.92 11.68
C SER A 169 1.76 -6.37 11.24
N ARG A 170 0.53 -6.71 10.83
CA ARG A 170 0.22 -8.05 10.30
C ARG A 170 0.98 -8.35 9.02
N ILE A 171 1.16 -7.36 8.14
CA ILE A 171 1.99 -7.50 6.94
C ILE A 171 3.45 -7.78 7.32
N ASN A 172 4.01 -7.04 8.27
CA ASN A 172 5.39 -7.19 8.70
C ASN A 172 5.68 -8.57 9.34
N ASP A 173 4.71 -9.15 10.07
CA ASP A 173 4.82 -10.50 10.65
C ASP A 173 5.01 -11.59 9.58
N MET A 174 4.39 -11.40 8.41
CA MET A 174 4.52 -12.32 7.28
C MET A 174 5.91 -12.27 6.63
N SER A 175 6.64 -11.16 6.81
CA SER A 175 7.95 -10.90 6.17
C SER A 175 7.95 -11.12 4.65
N PRO A 176 7.07 -10.42 3.90
CA PRO A 176 7.01 -10.56 2.45
C PRO A 176 8.22 -9.96 1.76
N ASP A 177 8.48 -10.41 0.53
CA ASP A 177 9.47 -9.78 -0.36
C ASP A 177 8.86 -8.59 -1.11
N LEU A 178 7.54 -8.66 -1.41
CA LEU A 178 6.76 -7.64 -2.09
C LEU A 178 5.41 -7.44 -1.39
N VAL A 179 4.99 -6.19 -1.22
CA VAL A 179 3.63 -5.82 -0.84
C VAL A 179 2.99 -5.09 -2.01
N VAL A 180 1.83 -5.53 -2.47
CA VAL A 180 1.06 -4.85 -3.52
C VAL A 180 -0.22 -4.30 -2.92
N THR A 181 -0.27 -2.98 -2.74
CA THR A 181 -1.45 -2.28 -2.22
C THR A 181 -2.28 -1.76 -3.38
N VAL A 182 -3.56 -2.11 -3.42
CA VAL A 182 -4.45 -1.77 -4.54
C VAL A 182 -5.55 -0.83 -4.06
N HIS A 183 -5.63 0.33 -4.69
CA HIS A 183 -6.58 1.41 -4.40
C HIS A 183 -7.22 1.95 -5.68
N LEU A 184 -8.28 2.72 -5.50
CA LEU A 184 -8.81 3.61 -6.53
C LEU A 184 -9.23 4.95 -5.91
N THR A 185 -9.45 5.96 -6.74
CA THR A 185 -9.82 7.28 -6.25
C THR A 185 -11.11 7.79 -6.88
N ASN A 186 -11.74 8.78 -6.22
CA ASN A 186 -12.77 9.62 -6.81
C ASN A 186 -12.24 11.02 -7.16
N ALA A 187 -10.93 11.26 -7.09
CA ALA A 187 -10.34 12.53 -7.48
C ALA A 187 -10.51 12.83 -8.99
N GLY A 188 -10.25 14.07 -9.38
CA GLY A 188 -10.26 14.50 -10.77
C GLY A 188 -9.44 13.59 -11.67
N SER A 189 -9.97 13.26 -12.84
CA SER A 189 -9.46 12.17 -13.69
C SER A 189 -9.18 12.63 -15.12
N PRO A 190 -8.19 12.03 -15.81
CA PRO A 190 -8.08 12.16 -17.27
C PRO A 190 -9.34 11.64 -17.98
N LYS A 191 -9.56 12.11 -19.22
CA LYS A 191 -10.72 11.74 -20.06
C LYS A 191 -10.94 10.23 -20.19
N TYR A 192 -9.86 9.47 -20.31
CA TYR A 192 -9.88 8.01 -20.51
C TYR A 192 -9.47 7.22 -19.27
N GLY A 193 -9.45 7.86 -18.11
CA GLY A 193 -9.01 7.24 -16.87
C GLY A 193 -7.52 7.40 -16.59
N GLY A 194 -7.13 7.02 -15.38
CA GLY A 194 -5.80 7.23 -14.84
C GLY A 194 -5.33 6.05 -14.01
N LEU A 195 -4.04 5.75 -14.13
CA LEU A 195 -3.29 4.81 -13.31
C LEU A 195 -2.16 5.62 -12.66
N ALA A 196 -2.09 5.63 -11.34
CA ALA A 196 -1.02 6.31 -10.63
C ALA A 196 -0.37 5.38 -9.61
N SER A 197 0.90 5.62 -9.33
CA SER A 197 1.57 4.99 -8.20
C SER A 197 1.62 5.96 -7.03
N VAL A 198 1.69 5.40 -5.83
CA VAL A 198 1.86 6.16 -4.60
C VAL A 198 3.27 5.93 -4.09
N VAL A 199 4.02 7.02 -3.92
CA VAL A 199 5.46 6.94 -3.64
C VAL A 199 5.79 7.80 -2.42
N THR A 200 6.62 7.23 -1.54
CA THR A 200 7.24 7.96 -0.44
C THR A 200 8.75 7.92 -0.65
N PRO A 201 9.43 9.08 -0.74
CA PRO A 201 10.89 9.15 -0.84
C PRO A 201 11.59 8.68 0.43
N SER A 202 12.91 8.51 0.36
CA SER A 202 13.76 8.10 1.49
C SER A 202 14.02 9.23 2.50
N PHE A 203 14.67 8.88 3.61
CA PHE A 203 15.21 9.85 4.59
C PHE A 203 16.00 10.98 3.93
N THR A 204 16.78 10.68 2.88
CA THR A 204 17.62 11.66 2.16
C THR A 204 16.80 12.84 1.67
N THR A 205 15.69 12.56 1.00
CA THR A 205 14.81 13.58 0.46
C THR A 205 14.11 14.37 1.57
N TYR A 206 13.62 13.71 2.62
CA TYR A 206 13.03 14.40 3.77
C TYR A 206 14.03 15.27 4.53
N ASN A 207 15.30 14.86 4.62
CA ASN A 207 16.35 15.60 5.32
C ASN A 207 16.61 16.99 4.71
N LEU A 208 16.24 17.23 3.45
CA LEU A 208 16.24 18.57 2.84
C LEU A 208 15.39 19.59 3.63
N ALA A 209 14.34 19.15 4.32
CA ALA A 209 13.55 20.03 5.18
C ALA A 209 14.33 20.46 6.44
N ARG A 210 15.14 19.57 7.01
CA ARG A 210 16.01 19.88 8.15
C ARG A 210 17.12 20.87 7.75
N GLU A 211 17.68 20.68 6.56
CA GLU A 211 18.60 21.64 5.95
C GLU A 211 17.93 23.00 5.72
N TYR A 212 16.70 23.00 5.17
CA TYR A 212 15.94 24.22 4.92
C TYR A 212 15.70 25.03 6.19
N ILE A 213 15.32 24.38 7.29
CA ILE A 213 15.03 25.06 8.58
C ILE A 213 16.29 25.67 9.18
N SER A 214 17.44 25.04 9.01
CA SER A 214 18.71 25.50 9.56
C SER A 214 19.42 26.51 8.65
N ALA A 215 18.90 26.75 7.45
CA ALA A 215 19.56 27.52 6.41
C ALA A 215 19.29 29.03 6.46
N SER A 216 20.28 29.81 6.03
CA SER A 216 20.12 31.24 5.74
C SER A 216 19.05 31.49 4.67
N LYS A 217 18.54 32.73 4.58
CA LYS A 217 17.50 33.10 3.60
C LYS A 217 17.94 32.87 2.14
N SER A 218 19.22 33.08 1.81
CA SER A 218 19.76 32.80 0.48
C SER A 218 19.79 31.30 0.20
N ARG A 219 20.28 30.48 1.14
CA ARG A 219 20.34 29.03 0.99
C ARG A 219 18.95 28.41 0.91
N ARG A 220 17.97 28.87 1.69
CA ARG A 220 16.56 28.45 1.60
C ARG A 220 15.96 28.64 0.21
N ARG A 221 16.22 29.80 -0.43
CA ARG A 221 15.80 30.06 -1.82
C ARG A 221 16.43 29.07 -2.80
N SER A 222 17.69 28.71 -2.60
CA SER A 222 18.37 27.70 -3.42
C SER A 222 17.77 26.30 -3.25
N ILE A 223 17.53 25.86 -2.02
CA ILE A 223 16.92 24.55 -1.72
C ILE A 223 15.56 24.45 -2.40
N ARG A 224 14.69 25.45 -2.20
CA ARG A 224 13.37 25.51 -2.83
C ARG A 224 13.45 25.42 -4.35
N ARG A 225 14.35 26.19 -4.98
CA ARG A 225 14.51 26.17 -6.44
C ARG A 225 14.94 24.79 -6.94
N ASN A 226 15.92 24.18 -6.28
CA ASN A 226 16.42 22.86 -6.66
C ASN A 226 15.33 21.79 -6.51
N PHE A 227 14.53 21.84 -5.44
CA PHE A 227 13.39 20.96 -5.26
C PHE A 227 12.36 21.10 -6.39
N LEU A 228 11.97 22.32 -6.72
CA LEU A 228 10.94 22.59 -7.75
C LEU A 228 11.40 22.25 -9.17
N ASN A 229 12.71 22.11 -9.39
CA ASN A 229 13.29 21.65 -10.65
C ASN A 229 13.69 20.16 -10.63
N GLY A 230 13.56 19.49 -9.48
CA GLY A 230 13.99 18.12 -9.28
C GLY A 230 12.92 17.07 -9.58
N PRO A 231 13.24 15.78 -9.34
CA PRO A 231 12.33 14.67 -9.60
C PRO A 231 11.08 14.69 -8.71
N TYR A 232 11.13 15.39 -7.56
CA TYR A 232 10.05 15.46 -6.58
C TYR A 232 9.14 16.70 -6.73
N LYS A 233 9.27 17.45 -7.84
CA LYS A 233 8.53 18.70 -8.07
C LYS A 233 7.00 18.57 -8.11
N LEU A 234 6.48 17.36 -8.36
CA LEU A 234 5.05 17.06 -8.44
C LEU A 234 4.46 16.58 -7.09
N TRP A 235 5.06 17.00 -5.97
CA TRP A 235 4.65 16.65 -4.61
C TRP A 235 3.15 16.80 -4.35
N PHE A 236 2.46 15.85 -3.73
CA PHE A 236 1.02 15.96 -3.46
C PHE A 236 0.67 17.20 -2.62
N LEU A 237 -0.48 17.85 -2.86
CA LEU A 237 -0.86 19.04 -2.09
C LEU A 237 -1.50 18.64 -0.77
N SER A 238 -0.81 18.88 0.36
CA SER A 238 -1.25 18.39 1.67
C SER A 238 -2.49 19.14 2.21
N ALA A 239 -2.68 20.41 1.81
CA ALA A 239 -3.82 21.23 2.22
C ALA A 239 -4.06 22.43 1.29
N TYR A 240 -5.26 23.01 1.38
CA TYR A 240 -5.57 24.28 0.72
C TYR A 240 -4.60 25.39 1.16
N GLY A 241 -4.11 26.18 0.20
CA GLY A 241 -3.14 27.26 0.44
C GLY A 241 -1.68 26.81 0.54
N TYR A 242 -1.39 25.52 0.43
CA TYR A 242 -0.02 25.02 0.33
C TYR A 242 0.36 24.85 -1.14
N ASP A 243 1.56 25.29 -1.51
CA ASP A 243 2.20 24.87 -2.75
C ASP A 243 2.92 23.51 -2.60
N ARG A 244 3.49 23.02 -3.70
CA ARG A 244 4.19 21.72 -3.77
C ARG A 244 5.36 21.62 -2.77
N PHE A 245 6.17 22.67 -2.65
CA PHE A 245 7.31 22.69 -1.73
C PHE A 245 6.86 22.84 -0.27
N GLN A 246 5.84 23.65 -0.01
CA GLN A 246 5.26 23.79 1.33
C GLN A 246 4.62 22.47 1.79
N SER A 247 3.95 21.75 0.88
CA SER A 247 3.40 20.43 1.16
C SER A 247 4.50 19.42 1.48
N PHE A 248 5.60 19.44 0.72
CA PHE A 248 6.81 18.67 1.05
C PHE A 248 7.35 18.98 2.45
N LEU A 249 7.48 20.27 2.81
CA LEU A 249 7.95 20.65 4.15
C LEU A 249 6.99 20.14 5.23
N CYS A 250 5.68 20.30 5.04
CA CYS A 250 4.68 19.80 5.99
C CYS A 250 4.77 18.28 6.17
N ASP A 251 4.86 17.53 5.07
CA ASP A 251 5.00 16.07 5.12
C ASP A 251 6.33 15.64 5.77
N SER A 252 7.39 16.43 5.59
CA SER A 252 8.68 16.20 6.27
C SER A 252 8.57 16.39 7.78
N TRP A 253 7.85 17.41 8.23
CA TRP A 253 7.56 17.60 9.65
C TRP A 253 6.75 16.43 10.23
N ILE A 254 5.74 15.96 9.50
CA ILE A 254 4.94 14.79 9.91
C ILE A 254 5.82 13.55 10.00
N TYR A 255 6.69 13.33 9.00
CA TYR A 255 7.61 12.20 8.96
C TYR A 255 8.53 12.18 10.18
N PHE A 256 9.18 13.30 10.49
CA PHE A 256 10.15 13.37 11.60
C PHE A 256 9.53 13.51 12.98
N THR A 257 8.58 14.42 13.18
CA THR A 257 8.09 14.81 14.52
C THR A 257 6.64 14.44 14.76
N GLY A 258 5.96 13.86 13.78
CA GLY A 258 4.52 13.61 13.83
C GLY A 258 3.66 14.88 13.73
N ASN A 259 4.25 16.08 13.69
CA ASN A 259 3.50 17.33 13.68
C ASN A 259 3.43 17.96 12.29
N TRP A 260 2.45 18.82 12.06
CA TRP A 260 2.42 19.67 10.86
C TRP A 260 3.32 20.90 11.05
N SER A 261 3.86 21.41 9.94
CA SER A 261 4.36 22.77 9.90
C SER A 261 3.27 23.75 9.48
N ARG A 262 3.50 25.05 9.71
CA ARG A 262 2.83 26.13 8.99
C ARG A 262 3.34 26.19 7.53
N PRO A 263 2.69 26.97 6.63
CA PRO A 263 3.15 27.10 5.25
C PRO A 263 4.55 27.71 5.09
N ASP A 264 5.11 28.34 6.13
CA ASP A 264 6.50 28.81 6.12
C ASP A 264 7.52 27.65 6.14
N GLY A 265 7.09 26.47 6.58
CA GLY A 265 7.90 25.28 6.81
C GLY A 265 8.92 25.39 7.95
N LEU A 266 8.85 26.46 8.74
CA LEU A 266 9.76 26.78 9.84
C LEU A 266 9.09 26.63 11.20
N SER A 267 7.79 26.90 11.26
CA SER A 267 7.03 26.97 12.50
C SER A 267 6.14 25.75 12.65
N LEU A 268 6.08 25.23 13.89
CA LEU A 268 5.13 24.18 14.27
C LEU A 268 3.69 24.66 14.13
N LYS A 269 2.81 23.76 13.69
CA LYS A 269 1.36 23.88 13.81
C LYS A 269 0.89 22.92 14.92
N ASP A 270 0.72 23.48 16.11
CA ASP A 270 0.51 22.79 17.39
C ASP A 270 -0.85 22.08 17.52
N ASP A 271 -1.87 22.50 16.78
CA ASP A 271 -3.19 21.85 16.73
C ASP A 271 -3.27 20.64 15.78
N LYS A 272 -2.15 20.26 15.14
CA LYS A 272 -2.12 19.24 14.09
C LYS A 272 -1.00 18.21 14.30
N PHE A 273 -1.15 17.41 15.34
CA PHE A 273 -0.37 16.20 15.56
C PHE A 273 -0.97 14.99 14.82
N ARG A 274 -0.12 14.14 14.26
CA ARG A 274 -0.45 12.94 13.46
C ARG A 274 0.22 11.67 14.00
N GLY A 275 0.73 11.73 15.23
CA GLY A 275 1.34 10.59 15.91
C GLY A 275 2.80 10.38 15.50
N TYR A 276 3.57 9.77 16.40
CA TYR A 276 4.86 9.19 16.06
C TYR A 276 4.62 7.89 15.26
N ARG A 277 4.32 8.03 13.97
CA ARG A 277 3.76 6.94 13.13
C ARG A 277 4.57 5.64 13.13
N HIS A 278 5.89 5.74 13.25
CA HIS A 278 6.79 4.58 13.35
C HIS A 278 6.63 3.78 14.66
N GLN A 279 5.98 4.37 15.67
CA GLN A 279 5.61 3.73 16.94
C GLN A 279 4.13 3.33 17.01
N LEU A 280 3.34 3.61 15.96
CA LEU A 280 1.92 3.21 15.89
C LEU A 280 1.75 1.80 15.28
N VAL A 281 2.86 1.09 15.07
CA VAL A 281 2.92 -0.24 14.48
C VAL A 281 3.87 -1.12 15.30
N SER A 282 3.59 -2.41 15.35
CA SER A 282 4.40 -3.42 16.01
C SER A 282 5.40 -4.02 15.02
N TRP A 283 6.68 -3.83 15.28
CA TRP A 283 7.81 -4.32 14.49
C TRP A 283 9.13 -4.14 15.26
N SER A 284 10.22 -4.75 14.79
CA SER A 284 11.54 -4.71 15.47
C SER A 284 12.16 -3.31 15.60
N TYR A 285 11.66 -2.34 14.85
CA TYR A 285 12.20 -0.99 14.78
C TYR A 285 11.50 0.00 15.71
N SER A 286 10.49 -0.45 16.47
CA SER A 286 9.89 0.34 17.55
C SER A 286 10.89 0.57 18.68
N GLU A 287 10.67 1.65 19.43
CA GLU A 287 11.40 1.86 20.69
C GLU A 287 10.90 0.88 21.76
N GLU A 288 11.74 0.65 22.76
CA GLU A 288 11.40 -0.21 23.90
C GLU A 288 10.19 0.33 24.69
N PRO A 289 9.41 -0.54 25.34
CA PRO A 289 8.28 -0.12 26.18
C PRO A 289 8.65 0.98 27.18
N GLY A 290 7.81 2.01 27.29
CA GLY A 290 8.06 3.18 28.13
C GLY A 290 8.56 4.41 27.37
N TRP A 291 8.84 4.30 26.07
CA TRP A 291 9.14 5.42 25.19
C TRP A 291 8.04 6.50 25.22
N GLU A 292 6.79 6.13 25.48
CA GLU A 292 5.63 7.02 25.54
C GLU A 292 5.79 8.08 26.63
N LYS A 293 6.43 7.73 27.76
CA LYS A 293 6.68 8.66 28.87
C LYS A 293 7.66 9.75 28.44
N LEU A 294 8.71 9.37 27.72
CA LEU A 294 9.68 10.29 27.14
C LEU A 294 9.02 11.16 26.06
N ALA A 295 8.22 10.56 25.18
CA ALA A 295 7.58 11.28 24.09
C ALA A 295 6.60 12.36 24.57
N ARG A 296 5.89 12.14 25.68
CA ARG A 296 4.95 13.13 26.26
C ARG A 296 5.63 14.43 26.69
N THR A 297 6.92 14.43 27.03
CA THR A 297 7.64 15.65 27.42
C THR A 297 8.25 16.39 26.23
N ASN A 298 8.14 15.84 25.02
CA ASN A 298 8.72 16.37 23.78
C ASN A 298 10.18 16.87 23.92
N PRO A 299 11.10 16.04 24.44
CA PRO A 299 12.44 16.48 24.81
C PRO A 299 13.25 16.88 23.57
N LYS A 300 13.88 18.05 23.63
CA LYS A 300 14.81 18.52 22.60
C LYS A 300 16.00 17.58 22.46
N GLY A 301 16.53 17.47 21.25
CA GLY A 301 17.69 16.61 20.98
C GLY A 301 17.36 15.13 20.83
N THR A 302 16.08 14.76 20.70
CA THR A 302 15.63 13.37 20.61
C THR A 302 14.79 13.10 19.36
N ALA A 303 14.43 11.83 19.13
CA ALA A 303 13.48 11.42 18.12
C ALA A 303 12.02 11.83 18.42
N PHE A 304 11.76 12.32 19.63
CA PHE A 304 10.43 12.75 20.09
C PHE A 304 10.33 14.27 20.29
N ALA A 305 11.24 15.05 19.71
CA ALA A 305 11.10 16.50 19.73
C ALA A 305 9.91 16.91 18.84
N SER A 306 9.05 17.80 19.34
CA SER A 306 7.91 18.32 18.57
C SER A 306 8.33 19.25 17.42
N HIS A 307 9.46 19.94 17.59
CA HIS A 307 10.00 20.89 16.63
C HIS A 307 11.14 20.28 15.79
N LEU A 308 11.07 20.40 14.46
CA LEU A 308 12.02 19.74 13.55
C LEU A 308 13.49 20.20 13.72
N ARG A 309 13.72 21.45 14.12
CA ARG A 309 15.07 21.95 14.48
C ARG A 309 15.70 21.20 15.66
N ASP A 310 14.87 20.82 16.64
CA ASP A 310 15.32 20.19 17.87
C ASP A 310 15.32 18.66 17.75
N PHE A 311 14.72 18.12 16.70
CA PHE A 311 14.68 16.69 16.39
C PHE A 311 16.06 16.11 16.05
N ARG A 312 16.31 14.91 16.53
CA ARG A 312 17.47 14.08 16.19
C ARG A 312 17.01 12.69 15.74
N PRO A 313 17.43 12.21 14.55
CA PRO A 313 17.06 10.90 14.04
C PRO A 313 17.90 9.81 14.71
N ILE A 314 17.55 9.47 15.95
CA ILE A 314 18.22 8.46 16.77
C ILE A 314 17.24 7.36 17.13
N GLY A 315 17.72 6.12 17.27
CA GLY A 315 16.88 4.96 17.57
C GLY A 315 16.68 4.05 16.35
N LYS A 316 16.14 2.84 16.61
CA LYS A 316 16.19 1.72 15.66
C LYS A 316 15.53 2.04 14.32
N PHE A 317 14.38 2.70 14.34
CA PHE A 317 13.69 3.14 13.12
C PHE A 317 14.54 4.13 12.32
N TRP A 318 15.15 5.12 12.97
CA TRP A 318 15.90 6.17 12.27
C TRP A 318 17.22 5.68 11.70
N GLU A 319 17.88 4.74 12.38
CA GLU A 319 19.06 4.05 11.87
C GLU A 319 18.71 3.25 10.60
N ARG A 320 17.59 2.51 10.60
CA ARG A 320 17.06 1.83 9.42
C ARG A 320 16.75 2.80 8.28
N GLU A 321 16.07 3.91 8.56
CA GLU A 321 15.68 4.90 7.54
C GLU A 321 16.89 5.53 6.83
N GLN A 322 18.05 5.58 7.50
CA GLN A 322 19.31 6.07 6.95
C GLN A 322 20.12 4.99 6.23
N ASP A 323 19.73 3.72 6.35
CA ASP A 323 20.51 2.62 5.82
C ASP A 323 20.26 2.39 4.32
N GLN A 324 21.22 1.71 3.68
CA GLN A 324 21.24 1.54 2.23
C GLN A 324 19.97 0.88 1.63
N PRO A 325 19.33 -0.13 2.27
CA PRO A 325 18.10 -0.73 1.73
C PRO A 325 16.96 0.26 1.57
N GLU A 326 16.84 1.26 2.45
CA GLU A 326 15.79 2.28 2.32
C GLU A 326 16.06 3.24 1.16
N GLN A 327 17.34 3.48 0.82
CA GLN A 327 17.69 4.19 -0.42
C GLN A 327 17.30 3.37 -1.65
N TRP A 328 17.62 2.07 -1.69
CA TRP A 328 17.24 1.21 -2.81
C TRP A 328 15.73 1.13 -3.03
N ARG A 329 14.96 1.09 -1.94
CA ARG A 329 13.49 1.02 -1.99
C ARG A 329 12.85 2.33 -2.44
N ARG A 330 13.38 3.48 -2.03
CA ARG A 330 12.66 4.77 -2.07
C ARG A 330 13.40 5.93 -2.72
N GLU A 331 14.62 5.74 -3.21
CA GLU A 331 15.44 6.78 -3.84
C GLU A 331 16.03 6.29 -5.17
N GLY A 332 16.20 7.21 -6.13
CA GLY A 332 16.77 6.88 -7.45
C GLY A 332 16.04 5.72 -8.14
N GLY A 333 16.78 4.73 -8.65
CA GLY A 333 16.21 3.54 -9.30
C GLY A 333 15.93 3.71 -10.80
N ARG A 334 15.31 2.70 -11.40
CA ARG A 334 15.10 2.60 -12.87
C ARG A 334 14.21 3.71 -13.44
N GLU A 335 13.28 4.20 -12.63
CA GLU A 335 12.38 5.29 -12.99
C GLU A 335 13.01 6.69 -12.72
N GLY A 336 14.24 6.74 -12.20
CA GLY A 336 14.97 7.97 -11.89
C GLY A 336 14.68 8.57 -10.51
N SER A 337 13.64 8.11 -9.81
CA SER A 337 13.32 8.47 -8.41
C SER A 337 12.48 7.38 -7.74
N GLY A 338 12.27 7.45 -6.43
CA GLY A 338 11.34 6.56 -5.73
C GLY A 338 11.74 5.08 -5.64
N GLY A 339 12.92 4.70 -6.16
CA GLY A 339 13.55 3.39 -5.98
C GLY A 339 12.73 2.21 -6.52
N ASP A 340 12.97 1.03 -5.94
CA ASP A 340 12.24 -0.19 -6.31
C ASP A 340 10.74 -0.11 -6.05
N ASN A 341 10.30 0.69 -5.07
CA ASN A 341 8.87 0.88 -4.81
C ASN A 341 8.18 1.53 -6.02
N PHE A 342 8.78 2.60 -6.57
CA PHE A 342 8.21 3.27 -7.74
C PHE A 342 8.30 2.38 -8.98
N TYR A 343 9.43 1.71 -9.21
CA TYR A 343 9.56 0.78 -10.33
C TYR A 343 8.54 -0.37 -10.27
N ALA A 344 8.41 -1.05 -9.12
CA ALA A 344 7.44 -2.14 -8.95
C ALA A 344 6.01 -1.67 -9.19
N SER A 345 5.66 -0.48 -8.69
CA SER A 345 4.34 0.12 -8.92
C SER A 345 4.11 0.40 -10.40
N GLN A 346 5.02 1.12 -11.06
CA GLN A 346 4.88 1.49 -12.46
C GLN A 346 4.84 0.28 -13.38
N GLU A 347 5.65 -0.74 -13.10
CA GLU A 347 5.67 -1.96 -13.89
C GLU A 347 4.31 -2.67 -13.84
N ILE A 348 3.72 -2.84 -12.66
CA ILE A 348 2.38 -3.43 -12.54
C ILE A 348 1.32 -2.58 -13.25
N LEU A 349 1.39 -1.24 -13.14
CA LEU A 349 0.45 -0.36 -13.86
C LEU A 349 0.61 -0.46 -15.39
N ARG A 350 1.83 -0.63 -15.90
CA ARG A 350 2.08 -0.91 -17.33
C ARG A 350 1.44 -2.24 -17.73
N PHE A 351 1.49 -3.27 -16.88
CA PHE A 351 0.82 -4.55 -17.15
C PHE A 351 -0.70 -4.39 -17.17
N ILE A 352 -1.30 -3.63 -16.24
CA ILE A 352 -2.74 -3.30 -16.26
C ILE A 352 -3.11 -2.64 -17.58
N ARG A 353 -2.33 -1.63 -17.98
CA ARG A 353 -2.56 -0.93 -19.24
C ARG A 353 -2.43 -1.86 -20.46
N LYS A 354 -1.45 -2.76 -20.46
CA LYS A 354 -1.31 -3.79 -21.50
C LYS A 354 -2.50 -4.76 -21.50
N GLY A 355 -3.00 -5.16 -20.33
CA GLY A 355 -4.16 -6.04 -20.18
C GLY A 355 -5.41 -5.49 -20.85
N PHE A 356 -5.70 -4.20 -20.66
CA PHE A 356 -6.81 -3.56 -21.38
C PHE A 356 -6.63 -3.59 -22.90
N HIS A 357 -5.39 -3.52 -23.38
CA HIS A 357 -5.12 -3.60 -24.80
C HIS A 357 -5.29 -5.01 -25.36
N VAL A 358 -4.78 -6.04 -24.68
CA VAL A 358 -4.70 -7.41 -25.22
C VAL A 358 -5.89 -8.30 -24.83
N THR A 359 -6.52 -8.04 -23.70
CA THR A 359 -7.65 -8.83 -23.18
C THR A 359 -8.98 -8.13 -23.45
N ALA A 360 -9.07 -6.83 -23.16
CA ALA A 360 -10.29 -6.04 -23.37
C ALA A 360 -10.34 -5.32 -24.74
N ASN A 361 -9.39 -5.60 -25.65
CA ASN A 361 -9.30 -5.01 -27.00
C ASN A 361 -9.44 -3.48 -27.05
N THR A 362 -8.98 -2.79 -26.00
CA THR A 362 -9.04 -1.33 -25.94
C THR A 362 -7.99 -0.72 -26.86
N SER A 363 -8.42 0.21 -27.71
CA SER A 363 -7.53 0.96 -28.60
C SER A 363 -6.57 1.85 -27.81
N GLN A 364 -5.37 2.09 -28.36
CA GLN A 364 -4.27 2.76 -27.66
C GLN A 364 -4.66 4.14 -27.11
N GLU A 365 -5.45 4.91 -27.87
CA GLU A 365 -5.91 6.24 -27.49
C GLU A 365 -6.94 6.25 -26.36
N LYS A 366 -7.60 5.11 -26.12
CA LYS A 366 -8.60 4.94 -25.06
C LYS A 366 -8.03 4.28 -23.80
N LEU A 367 -6.79 3.80 -23.82
CA LEU A 367 -6.16 3.19 -22.65
C LEU A 367 -6.09 4.20 -21.48
N PRO A 368 -6.20 3.73 -20.23
CA PRO A 368 -6.00 4.60 -19.08
C PRO A 368 -4.57 5.16 -19.10
N LYS A 369 -4.41 6.41 -18.67
CA LYS A 369 -3.11 7.09 -18.73
C LYS A 369 -2.27 6.73 -17.51
N LEU A 370 -0.98 6.43 -17.71
CA LEU A 370 -0.01 6.43 -16.62
C LEU A 370 0.21 7.88 -16.17
N MET A 371 -0.18 8.18 -14.94
CA MET A 371 -0.07 9.50 -14.32
C MET A 371 1.23 9.61 -13.53
N PRO A 372 1.72 10.85 -13.28
CA PRO A 372 2.79 11.06 -12.31
C PRO A 372 2.42 10.50 -10.92
N PRO A 373 3.41 10.02 -10.14
CA PRO A 373 3.14 9.42 -8.84
C PRO A 373 2.60 10.44 -7.83
N TYR A 374 1.78 9.96 -6.90
CA TYR A 374 1.37 10.71 -5.71
C TYR A 374 2.46 10.65 -4.64
N LEU A 375 3.26 11.71 -4.59
CA LEU A 375 4.38 11.86 -3.65
C LEU A 375 3.90 12.44 -2.30
N SER A 376 4.04 11.70 -1.20
CA SER A 376 3.78 12.18 0.17
C SER A 376 4.41 11.24 1.22
N THR A 377 4.15 11.48 2.50
CA THR A 377 4.52 10.60 3.64
C THR A 377 3.45 9.52 3.88
N TRP A 378 3.25 8.66 2.88
CA TRP A 378 2.28 7.57 2.93
C TRP A 378 2.77 6.43 3.81
N ALA A 379 1.85 5.80 4.53
CA ALA A 379 2.21 4.88 5.61
C ALA A 379 2.77 3.55 5.09
N VAL A 380 2.03 2.87 4.20
CA VAL A 380 2.43 1.56 3.67
C VAL A 380 3.84 1.58 3.06
N PRO A 381 4.17 2.46 2.07
CA PRO A 381 5.50 2.44 1.47
C PRO A 381 6.64 2.81 2.43
N THR A 382 6.34 3.36 3.60
CA THR A 382 7.31 3.70 4.64
C THR A 382 7.49 2.57 5.67
N TYR A 383 6.39 2.01 6.17
CA TYR A 383 6.38 1.18 7.39
C TYR A 383 6.25 -0.32 7.13
N VAL A 384 6.02 -0.77 5.89
CA VAL A 384 6.19 -2.19 5.56
C VAL A 384 7.67 -2.51 5.34
N ASN A 385 8.12 -3.66 5.84
CA ASN A 385 9.49 -4.13 5.69
C ASN A 385 9.66 -5.03 4.44
N ALA A 386 9.32 -4.49 3.27
CA ALA A 386 9.32 -5.18 1.97
C ALA A 386 9.38 -4.17 0.82
N VAL A 387 9.69 -4.57 -0.42
CA VAL A 387 9.41 -3.68 -1.57
C VAL A 387 7.90 -3.42 -1.62
N ALA A 388 7.48 -2.17 -1.78
CA ALA A 388 6.07 -1.78 -1.75
C ALA A 388 5.63 -1.22 -3.10
N ALA A 389 4.74 -1.93 -3.78
CA ALA A 389 4.04 -1.47 -4.96
C ALA A 389 2.66 -0.93 -4.58
N TYR A 390 2.47 0.38 -4.57
CA TYR A 390 1.20 1.00 -4.19
C TYR A 390 0.54 1.59 -5.43
N LEU A 391 -0.63 1.04 -5.77
CA LEU A 391 -1.32 1.24 -7.03
C LEU A 391 -2.64 1.98 -6.82
N GLU A 392 -2.84 3.06 -7.56
CA GLU A 392 -4.13 3.71 -7.78
C GLU A 392 -4.59 3.32 -9.20
N ILE A 393 -5.47 2.33 -9.29
CA ILE A 393 -5.74 1.62 -10.55
C ILE A 393 -6.94 2.17 -11.33
N ALA A 394 -7.66 3.15 -10.78
CA ALA A 394 -8.82 3.74 -11.43
C ALA A 394 -9.20 5.08 -10.80
N HIS A 395 -9.83 5.94 -11.59
CA HIS A 395 -10.56 7.11 -11.08
C HIS A 395 -12.07 6.95 -11.33
N LEU A 396 -12.86 6.68 -10.29
CA LEU A 396 -14.31 6.48 -10.43
C LEU A 396 -15.04 7.70 -11.01
N ASN A 397 -14.47 8.90 -10.91
CA ASN A 397 -15.04 10.08 -11.56
C ASN A 397 -14.88 10.12 -13.08
N SER A 398 -14.01 9.27 -13.65
CA SER A 398 -13.92 9.01 -15.08
C SER A 398 -14.96 7.96 -15.49
N SER A 399 -15.82 8.25 -16.47
CA SER A 399 -16.77 7.26 -16.98
C SER A 399 -16.07 5.99 -17.52
N PRO A 400 -14.97 6.08 -18.29
CA PRO A 400 -14.26 4.89 -18.75
C PRO A 400 -13.69 4.00 -17.63
N ASP A 401 -13.11 4.58 -16.58
CA ASP A 401 -12.61 3.77 -15.45
C ASP A 401 -13.74 3.20 -14.61
N TYR A 402 -14.85 3.94 -14.47
CA TYR A 402 -16.04 3.41 -13.83
C TYR A 402 -16.57 2.16 -14.56
N GLU A 403 -16.72 2.21 -15.89
CA GLU A 403 -17.17 1.04 -16.66
C GLU A 403 -16.15 -0.11 -16.59
N ARG A 404 -14.83 0.16 -16.67
CA ARG A 404 -13.81 -0.88 -16.44
C ARG A 404 -13.89 -1.50 -15.06
N MET A 405 -14.08 -0.70 -14.02
CA MET A 405 -14.19 -1.19 -12.66
C MET A 405 -15.49 -1.98 -12.43
N LYS A 406 -16.51 -1.74 -13.26
CA LYS A 406 -17.77 -2.47 -13.24
C LYS A 406 -17.65 -3.81 -13.97
N ASP A 407 -17.09 -3.80 -15.18
CA ASP A 407 -17.23 -4.90 -16.14
C ASP A 407 -15.90 -5.66 -16.40
N GLU A 408 -14.74 -5.12 -15.99
CA GLU A 408 -13.40 -5.59 -16.38
C GLU A 408 -12.47 -5.88 -15.19
N ARG A 409 -13.01 -6.26 -14.01
CA ARG A 409 -12.20 -6.58 -12.81
C ARG A 409 -11.22 -7.73 -13.03
N GLU A 410 -11.60 -8.73 -13.81
CA GLU A 410 -10.73 -9.85 -14.19
C GLU A 410 -9.50 -9.36 -14.97
N THR A 411 -9.66 -8.39 -15.87
CA THR A 411 -8.56 -7.78 -16.63
C THR A 411 -7.54 -7.12 -15.69
N TYR A 412 -7.99 -6.42 -14.64
CA TYR A 412 -7.09 -5.91 -13.60
C TYR A 412 -6.36 -7.03 -12.87
N ALA A 413 -7.09 -8.06 -12.41
CA ALA A 413 -6.52 -9.15 -11.61
C ALA A 413 -5.45 -9.94 -12.38
N ILE A 414 -5.76 -10.36 -13.61
CA ILE A 414 -4.82 -11.08 -14.47
C ILE A 414 -3.56 -10.23 -14.72
N SER A 415 -3.74 -8.93 -14.99
CA SER A 415 -2.63 -8.03 -15.27
C SER A 415 -1.73 -7.81 -14.06
N ILE A 416 -2.31 -7.66 -12.88
CA ILE A 416 -1.54 -7.53 -11.62
C ILE A 416 -0.77 -8.83 -11.36
N ALA A 417 -1.38 -10.01 -11.54
CA ALA A 417 -0.69 -11.29 -11.39
C ALA A 417 0.49 -11.43 -12.37
N ALA A 418 0.33 -11.01 -13.62
CA ALA A 418 1.40 -10.98 -14.62
C ALA A 418 2.53 -10.03 -14.23
N GLY A 419 2.19 -8.82 -13.75
CA GLY A 419 3.17 -7.85 -13.25
C GLY A 419 3.96 -8.38 -12.05
N ILE A 420 3.28 -9.01 -11.08
CA ILE A 420 3.94 -9.65 -9.93
C ILE A 420 4.88 -10.76 -10.40
N TYR A 421 4.44 -11.65 -11.29
CA TYR A 421 5.29 -12.71 -11.81
C TYR A 421 6.53 -12.16 -12.52
N SER A 422 6.35 -11.12 -13.35
CA SER A 422 7.44 -10.42 -14.00
C SER A 422 8.45 -9.81 -13.00
N LEU A 423 7.97 -9.21 -11.91
CA LEU A 423 8.85 -8.62 -10.89
C LEU A 423 9.70 -9.66 -10.15
N PHE A 424 9.25 -10.92 -10.04
CA PHE A 424 10.07 -11.98 -9.44
C PHE A 424 10.94 -12.73 -10.44
N TYR A 425 10.42 -13.01 -11.64
CA TYR A 425 11.02 -13.98 -12.56
C TYR A 425 11.28 -13.47 -13.98
N SER A 426 10.98 -12.19 -14.25
CA SER A 426 10.96 -11.58 -15.57
C SER A 426 9.91 -12.21 -16.51
N LEU A 427 9.53 -11.45 -17.54
CA LEU A 427 8.78 -11.95 -18.70
C LEU A 427 9.46 -11.45 -19.96
N GLN A 428 9.57 -12.31 -20.97
CA GLN A 428 10.11 -11.96 -22.28
C GLN A 428 9.01 -11.43 -23.19
N ASP A 429 9.38 -10.76 -24.28
CA ASP A 429 8.46 -10.26 -25.32
C ASP A 429 7.29 -9.41 -24.75
N THR A 430 7.54 -8.65 -23.68
CA THR A 430 6.54 -7.79 -23.06
C THR A 430 6.34 -6.48 -23.83
N GLU A 431 7.36 -6.05 -24.54
CA GLU A 431 7.31 -4.85 -25.37
C GLU A 431 6.44 -5.07 -26.61
N LYS A 432 5.86 -3.99 -27.12
CA LYS A 432 5.15 -3.98 -28.40
C LYS A 432 5.64 -2.80 -29.23
N LYS A 433 6.05 -3.06 -30.47
CA LYS A 433 6.53 -2.01 -31.37
C LYS A 433 5.49 -0.88 -31.46
N GLY A 434 5.90 0.35 -31.16
CA GLY A 434 5.05 1.54 -31.14
C GLY A 434 4.43 1.91 -29.78
N PHE A 435 4.69 1.12 -28.72
CA PHE A 435 4.22 1.40 -27.35
C PHE A 435 5.43 1.58 -26.42
N THR A 436 5.71 2.82 -26.02
CA THR A 436 6.83 3.17 -25.11
C THR A 436 6.48 3.05 -23.63
N ASP A 437 5.20 2.80 -23.33
CA ASP A 437 4.61 2.79 -21.99
C ASP A 437 4.00 1.40 -21.66
N PHE A 438 4.51 0.37 -22.32
CA PHE A 438 4.24 -1.04 -22.00
C PHE A 438 5.34 -1.60 -21.09
N PRO A 439 5.10 -2.76 -20.44
CA PRO A 439 6.02 -3.29 -19.43
C PRO A 439 7.38 -3.66 -20.02
N ALA A 440 8.43 -3.44 -19.23
CA ALA A 440 9.80 -3.84 -19.57
C ALA A 440 10.04 -5.34 -19.33
N GLY A 441 9.23 -6.00 -18.50
CA GLY A 441 9.35 -7.43 -18.22
C GLY A 441 10.52 -7.78 -17.30
N GLN A 442 11.10 -6.82 -16.58
CA GLN A 442 12.33 -7.02 -15.80
C GLN A 442 12.04 -7.30 -14.32
N LYS A 443 12.72 -8.30 -13.75
CA LYS A 443 12.66 -8.59 -12.32
C LYS A 443 13.28 -7.51 -11.43
N LEU A 444 12.84 -7.47 -10.18
CA LEU A 444 13.48 -6.76 -9.09
C LEU A 444 14.82 -7.42 -8.74
N ASP A 445 15.78 -6.60 -8.30
CA ASP A 445 17.00 -7.11 -7.69
C ASP A 445 16.74 -7.36 -6.19
N LEU A 446 16.09 -8.48 -5.88
CA LEU A 446 15.78 -8.84 -4.49
C LEU A 446 16.99 -9.39 -3.74
N GLU A 447 18.00 -9.91 -4.45
CA GLU A 447 19.16 -10.54 -3.85
C GLU A 447 20.02 -9.55 -3.07
N ARG A 448 20.07 -8.27 -3.48
CA ARG A 448 20.76 -7.23 -2.69
C ARG A 448 20.14 -7.01 -1.31
N TYR A 449 18.84 -7.25 -1.14
CA TYR A 449 18.16 -7.16 0.16
C TYR A 449 18.37 -8.41 1.01
N LYS A 450 18.31 -9.58 0.36
CA LYS A 450 18.47 -10.88 1.05
C LYS A 450 19.89 -11.13 1.57
N ASN A 451 20.89 -10.47 0.97
CA ASN A 451 22.31 -10.62 1.31
C ASN A 451 22.92 -9.34 1.90
N TYR A 452 22.08 -8.38 2.30
CA TYR A 452 22.55 -7.10 2.81
C TYR A 452 23.32 -7.27 4.12
N LYS A 453 24.61 -6.87 4.14
CA LYS A 453 25.51 -7.08 5.30
C LYS A 453 25.52 -8.54 5.81
N GLY A 454 25.35 -9.51 4.89
CA GLY A 454 25.31 -10.94 5.23
C GLY A 454 23.99 -11.41 5.88
N LYS A 455 22.94 -10.59 5.88
CA LYS A 455 21.62 -10.90 6.44
C LYS A 455 20.50 -10.54 5.46
N ASN A 456 19.32 -11.11 5.68
CA ASN A 456 18.13 -10.76 4.92
C ASN A 456 17.41 -9.59 5.59
N TYR A 457 17.46 -8.44 4.94
CA TYR A 457 16.83 -7.18 5.38
C TYR A 457 15.33 -7.33 5.72
N PHE A 458 14.58 -8.11 4.93
CA PHE A 458 13.14 -8.30 5.15
C PHE A 458 12.82 -9.19 6.36
N LEU A 459 13.80 -9.96 6.85
CA LEU A 459 13.65 -10.82 8.03
C LEU A 459 14.17 -10.20 9.32
N GLU A 460 14.90 -9.07 9.27
CA GLU A 460 15.42 -8.41 10.47
C GLU A 460 14.31 -8.00 11.46
N SER A 461 13.07 -7.86 10.96
CA SER A 461 11.86 -7.67 11.78
C SER A 461 11.58 -8.75 12.82
N LYS A 462 12.20 -9.93 12.69
CA LYS A 462 12.00 -11.08 13.57
C LYS A 462 13.11 -11.30 14.60
N SER A 463 14.24 -10.60 14.48
CA SER A 463 15.47 -10.95 15.21
C SER A 463 15.55 -10.47 16.68
N LEU A 464 14.50 -9.87 17.24
CA LEU A 464 14.56 -9.26 18.59
C LEU A 464 13.35 -9.54 19.51
N LEU A 465 12.58 -10.61 19.28
CA LEU A 465 11.70 -11.10 20.36
C LEU A 465 12.52 -12.08 21.22
N PRO A 466 12.78 -11.79 22.51
CA PRO A 466 13.21 -12.83 23.43
C PRO A 466 12.13 -13.93 23.41
N GLY A 467 12.57 -15.18 23.41
CA GLY A 467 11.67 -16.32 23.47
C GLY A 467 10.71 -16.19 24.64
N ASN A 468 9.43 -16.39 24.36
CA ASN A 468 8.46 -16.91 25.31
C ASN A 468 8.12 -18.33 24.89
#